data_AF-F2RZM0-F1
#
_entry.id   AF-F2RZM0-F1
#
_cell.length_a   1.000
_cell.length_b   1.000
_cell.length_c   1.000
_cell.angle_alpha   90.00
_cell.angle_beta   90.00
_cell.angle_gamma   90.00
#
_symmetry.space_group_name_H-M   'P 1'
#
loop_
_entity.id
_entity.type
_entity.pdbx_description
1 polymer ?
#
loop_
_entity_poly.entity_id
_entity_poly.type
_entity_poly.pdbx_seq_one_letter_code
_entity_poly.pdbx_strand_id
1 'polypeptide(L)'
;MARVSIFLLGAAILHSILPTATTAGRVAQDDEGHSVPYFENTGRQVSQPLFEELNELANIVDIAYCVGNWGITKPFSCPGLCEQFPNFELVKTWNTGPLLSDSCGYIALSHAPSAKRIIVSFRGTYSIVNAIADLSVAPQVYVPYPNGKDHPYAKCDNCTAHGGFMRSWENTRPEIIPDLIEAMMKYPDYQLVVTGHSLGGAVAALGSLEFKLRGWNPHVTTFGEPRIGNQALADYFDKVFGLNSTVPSNAGLGYDLHLPYRRVTHTNDPVPLLPPPSLDYRMHSGEIFITKVDVPPAITDLRVCYGPTDPTCISEEEQEYVRKLQDALPWMPSGMPDDDQSPLDPENADSEVDTEMVKPWELFFSHRDYFHRVGICFPNIFGSPDKSDKKSPWWKLKWLFPGHDNL
;
A
#
# COMPACT_ATOMS: atom_id res chain seq x y z
N MET A 1 73.13 8.46 20.39
CA MET A 1 73.22 8.47 21.86
C MET A 1 72.26 9.51 22.39
N ALA A 2 71.55 9.16 23.46
CA ALA A 2 70.42 9.86 24.06
C ALA A 2 70.78 11.21 24.70
N ARG A 3 69.80 12.12 24.83
CA ARG A 3 69.08 12.37 26.08
C ARG A 3 68.07 13.53 25.98
N VAL A 4 66.97 13.31 26.67
CA VAL A 4 65.86 14.22 27.00
C VAL A 4 66.33 15.34 27.93
N SER A 5 65.80 16.56 27.74
CA SER A 5 65.59 17.53 28.82
C SER A 5 64.39 18.44 28.50
N ILE A 6 63.44 18.45 29.43
CA ILE A 6 62.31 19.38 29.62
C ILE A 6 62.79 20.57 30.47
N PHE A 7 62.24 21.78 30.27
CA PHE A 7 61.92 22.89 31.21
C PHE A 7 61.71 24.16 30.33
N LEU A 8 60.51 24.71 30.09
CA LEU A 8 59.50 25.42 30.91
C LEU A 8 59.50 26.96 30.67
N LEU A 9 58.28 27.47 30.42
CA LEU A 9 57.72 28.83 30.63
C LEU A 9 58.03 29.99 29.65
N GLY A 10 56.95 30.47 29.03
CA GLY A 10 56.80 31.79 28.41
C GLY A 10 55.40 31.96 27.82
N ALA A 11 54.47 32.47 28.63
CA ALA A 11 53.05 32.64 28.31
C ALA A 11 52.78 33.75 27.27
N ALA A 12 51.87 33.50 26.33
CA ALA A 12 51.13 34.53 25.61
C ALA A 12 49.64 34.15 25.62
N ILE A 13 48.86 34.92 26.38
CA ILE A 13 47.41 34.82 26.49
C ILE A 13 46.83 35.53 25.26
N LEU A 14 46.09 34.80 24.41
CA LEU A 14 45.15 35.38 23.46
C LEU A 14 43.83 34.63 23.60
N HIS A 15 42.81 35.32 24.12
CA HIS A 15 41.46 34.78 24.26
C HIS A 15 40.85 34.50 22.89
N SER A 16 40.52 33.24 22.64
CA SER A 16 39.60 32.79 21.62
C SER A 16 38.17 33.15 22.01
N ILE A 17 37.56 34.09 21.30
CA ILE A 17 36.10 34.26 21.25
C ILE A 17 35.67 33.81 19.86
N LEU A 18 34.94 32.68 19.81
CA LEU A 18 34.19 32.28 18.62
C LEU A 18 33.12 33.34 18.32
N PRO A 19 32.94 33.80 17.07
CA PRO A 19 31.65 34.30 16.67
C PRO A 19 30.74 33.10 16.43
N THR A 20 29.75 32.93 17.31
CA THR A 20 28.53 32.20 17.01
C THR A 20 27.88 32.85 15.79
N ALA A 21 28.05 32.25 14.61
CA ALA A 21 27.26 32.58 13.45
C ALA A 21 25.86 31.99 13.66
N THR A 22 24.99 32.78 14.29
CA THR A 22 23.55 32.59 14.21
C THR A 22 23.19 32.79 12.74
N THR A 23 22.96 31.70 12.01
CA THR A 23 22.22 31.76 10.74
C THR A 23 20.77 32.08 11.07
N ALA A 24 20.51 33.37 11.32
CA ALA A 24 19.19 33.94 11.14
C ALA A 24 18.84 33.75 9.66
N GLY A 25 17.97 32.80 9.37
CA GLY A 25 17.46 32.53 8.03
C GLY A 25 16.90 33.83 7.44
N ARG A 26 17.33 34.16 6.22
CA ARG A 26 16.69 35.22 5.44
C ARG A 26 15.30 34.73 5.03
N VAL A 27 14.27 35.39 5.54
CA VAL A 27 12.89 35.22 5.09
C VAL A 27 12.76 35.84 3.70
N ALA A 28 12.40 35.04 2.70
CA ALA A 28 11.88 35.56 1.45
C ALA A 28 10.37 35.76 1.64
N GLN A 29 9.90 37.00 1.50
CA GLN A 29 8.48 37.35 1.50
C GLN A 29 7.97 37.35 0.06
N ASP A 30 6.75 36.85 -0.16
CA ASP A 30 5.98 37.19 -1.36
C ASP A 30 5.48 38.64 -1.28
N ASP A 31 5.03 39.20 -2.41
CA ASP A 31 4.55 40.59 -2.49
C ASP A 31 3.30 40.87 -1.61
N GLU A 32 2.75 39.85 -0.95
CA GLU A 32 1.61 39.94 -0.02
C GLU A 32 1.96 39.62 1.44
N GLY A 33 3.23 39.42 1.78
CA GLY A 33 3.70 39.33 3.17
C GLY A 33 3.29 38.06 3.94
N HIS A 34 2.94 36.97 3.26
CA HIS A 34 2.62 35.70 3.91
C HIS A 34 3.89 34.87 4.14
N SER A 35 4.06 34.38 5.37
CA SER A 35 5.11 33.42 5.69
C SER A 35 4.74 32.05 5.10
N VAL A 36 5.32 31.70 3.94
CA VAL A 36 5.20 30.36 3.38
C VAL A 36 6.07 29.41 4.23
N PRO A 37 5.53 28.31 4.79
CA PRO A 37 6.34 27.31 5.46
C PRO A 37 7.32 26.73 4.44
N TYR A 38 8.62 26.92 4.67
CA TYR A 38 9.65 26.24 3.90
C TYR A 38 9.55 24.75 4.27
N PHE A 39 8.86 23.96 3.45
CA PHE A 39 8.90 22.50 3.57
C PHE A 39 10.36 22.09 3.38
N GLU A 40 11.02 21.64 4.45
CA GLU A 40 12.30 20.97 4.31
C GLU A 40 12.12 19.84 3.31
N ASN A 41 12.88 19.88 2.21
CA ASN A 41 12.84 18.84 1.20
C ASN A 41 13.48 17.59 1.80
N THR A 42 12.67 16.76 2.44
CA THR A 42 13.10 15.52 3.10
C THR A 42 13.49 14.43 2.10
N GLY A 43 13.40 14.68 0.78
CA GLY A 43 13.66 13.68 -0.27
C GLY A 43 12.56 12.63 -0.42
N ARG A 44 11.43 12.81 0.28
CA ARG A 44 10.31 11.86 0.37
C ARG A 44 9.11 12.21 -0.51
N GLN A 45 9.16 13.32 -1.24
CA GLN A 45 8.04 13.82 -2.03
C GLN A 45 7.80 12.92 -3.25
N VAL A 46 6.52 12.64 -3.52
CA VAL A 46 6.08 12.00 -4.76
C VAL A 46 6.11 13.02 -5.90
N SER A 47 6.52 12.59 -7.10
CA SER A 47 6.50 13.45 -8.29
C SER A 47 5.12 13.53 -8.92
N GLN A 48 4.91 14.54 -9.76
CA GLN A 48 3.65 14.72 -10.50
C GLN A 48 3.31 13.50 -11.38
N PRO A 49 4.24 12.94 -12.19
CA PRO A 49 3.94 11.74 -12.98
C PRO A 49 3.57 10.53 -12.13
N LEU A 50 4.27 10.31 -11.01
CA LEU A 50 3.96 9.20 -10.11
C LEU A 50 2.58 9.39 -9.46
N PHE A 51 2.25 10.60 -8.99
CA PHE A 51 0.92 10.89 -8.44
C PHE A 51 -0.21 10.62 -9.45
N GLU A 52 -0.04 11.05 -10.70
CA GLU A 52 -1.00 10.81 -11.78
C GLU A 52 -1.14 9.31 -12.10
N GLU A 53 -0.03 8.58 -12.14
CA GLU A 53 -0.02 7.13 -12.35
C GLU A 53 -0.73 6.39 -11.22
N LEU A 54 -0.48 6.76 -9.95
CA LEU A 54 -1.16 6.15 -8.80
C LEU A 54 -2.67 6.40 -8.83
N ASN A 55 -3.10 7.61 -9.20
CA ASN A 55 -4.52 7.92 -9.37
C ASN A 55 -5.16 7.13 -10.52
N GLU A 56 -4.48 7.00 -11.67
CA GLU A 56 -4.94 6.16 -12.78
C GLU A 56 -5.08 4.68 -12.34
N LEU A 57 -4.09 4.16 -11.62
CA LEU A 57 -4.09 2.77 -11.13
C LEU A 57 -5.16 2.52 -10.08
N ALA A 58 -5.52 3.53 -9.27
CA ALA A 58 -6.67 3.47 -8.37
C ALA A 58 -7.98 3.29 -9.16
N ASN A 59 -8.16 4.01 -10.27
CA ASN A 59 -9.34 3.84 -11.14
C ASN A 59 -9.36 2.45 -11.81
N ILE A 60 -8.19 1.97 -12.26
CA ILE A 60 -8.03 0.66 -12.91
C ILE A 60 -8.35 -0.49 -11.94
N VAL A 61 -7.97 -0.37 -10.66
CA VAL A 61 -8.26 -1.39 -9.65
C VAL A 61 -9.73 -1.35 -9.20
N ASP A 62 -10.38 -0.19 -9.16
CA ASP A 62 -11.83 -0.10 -8.91
C ASP A 62 -12.65 -0.87 -9.96
N ILE A 63 -12.25 -0.82 -11.23
CA ILE A 63 -12.91 -1.60 -12.30
C ILE A 63 -12.87 -3.12 -12.01
N ALA A 64 -11.88 -3.63 -11.28
CA ALA A 64 -11.83 -5.05 -10.93
C ALA A 64 -13.05 -5.48 -10.10
N TYR A 65 -13.66 -4.55 -9.36
CA TYR A 65 -14.89 -4.77 -8.61
C TYR A 65 -16.14 -4.91 -9.49
N CYS A 66 -16.02 -4.73 -10.80
CA CYS A 66 -17.07 -5.09 -11.75
C CYS A 66 -17.13 -6.59 -12.03
N VAL A 67 -16.02 -7.30 -11.83
CA VAL A 67 -15.95 -8.74 -12.07
C VAL A 67 -16.70 -9.50 -10.98
N GLY A 68 -17.61 -10.40 -11.39
CA GLY A 68 -18.47 -11.21 -10.52
C GLY A 68 -19.91 -10.72 -10.43
N ASN A 69 -20.13 -9.42 -10.20
CA ASN A 69 -21.48 -8.86 -10.07
C ASN A 69 -22.07 -8.47 -11.43
N TRP A 70 -21.46 -7.49 -12.08
CA TRP A 70 -21.97 -6.86 -13.31
C TRP A 70 -21.26 -7.34 -14.58
N GLY A 71 -19.99 -7.73 -14.42
CA GLY A 71 -19.11 -8.13 -15.50
C GLY A 71 -18.42 -6.97 -16.21
N ILE A 72 -17.42 -7.33 -17.01
CA ILE A 72 -16.76 -6.46 -17.98
C ILE A 72 -16.91 -7.15 -19.33
N THR A 73 -17.32 -6.39 -20.34
CA THR A 73 -17.58 -6.91 -21.69
C THR A 73 -16.59 -6.33 -22.71
N LYS A 74 -16.38 -7.04 -23.82
CA LYS A 74 -15.51 -6.56 -24.91
C LYS A 74 -16.15 -5.36 -25.64
N PRO A 75 -15.37 -4.38 -26.14
CA PRO A 75 -13.91 -4.29 -26.06
C PRO A 75 -13.41 -4.00 -24.65
N PHE A 76 -13.98 -3.04 -23.90
CA PHE A 76 -13.74 -2.88 -22.46
C PHE A 76 -14.86 -1.98 -21.88
N SER A 77 -15.99 -2.59 -21.51
CA SER A 77 -17.20 -1.89 -21.05
C SER A 77 -17.75 -2.49 -19.76
N CYS A 78 -18.08 -1.63 -18.81
CA CYS A 78 -18.65 -1.98 -17.52
C CYS A 78 -19.45 -0.80 -16.94
N PRO A 79 -20.32 -1.01 -15.93
CA PRO A 79 -21.02 0.07 -15.25
C PRO A 79 -20.12 1.04 -14.47
N GLY A 80 -18.88 0.66 -14.19
CA GLY A 80 -17.90 1.48 -13.46
C GLY A 80 -17.12 2.44 -14.37
N LEU A 81 -15.82 2.56 -14.12
CA LEU A 81 -14.96 3.56 -14.75
C LEU A 81 -14.42 3.17 -16.14
N CYS A 82 -14.94 2.10 -16.77
CA CYS A 82 -14.41 1.61 -18.06
C CYS A 82 -14.41 2.66 -19.18
N GLU A 83 -15.38 3.59 -19.17
CA GLU A 83 -15.47 4.67 -20.18
C GLU A 83 -14.27 5.64 -20.14
N GLN A 84 -13.54 5.71 -19.02
CA GLN A 84 -12.31 6.50 -18.91
C GLN A 84 -11.12 5.87 -19.66
N PHE A 85 -11.25 4.61 -20.07
CA PHE A 85 -10.20 3.83 -20.71
C PHE A 85 -10.62 3.34 -22.12
N PRO A 86 -10.91 4.27 -23.06
CA PRO A 86 -11.44 3.90 -24.38
C PRO A 86 -10.46 3.08 -25.24
N ASN A 87 -9.17 3.12 -24.92
CA ASN A 87 -8.12 2.38 -25.63
C ASN A 87 -7.79 1.02 -24.98
N PHE A 88 -8.61 0.57 -24.03
CA PHE A 88 -8.44 -0.74 -23.41
C PHE A 88 -9.16 -1.83 -24.20
N GLU A 89 -8.55 -3.01 -24.27
CA GLU A 89 -9.13 -4.23 -24.81
C GLU A 89 -9.10 -5.32 -23.73
N LEU A 90 -10.26 -5.88 -23.40
CA LEU A 90 -10.43 -6.98 -22.47
C LEU A 90 -9.92 -8.27 -23.11
N VAL A 91 -8.90 -8.86 -22.49
CA VAL A 91 -8.44 -10.22 -22.82
C VAL A 91 -9.35 -11.23 -22.15
N LYS A 92 -9.47 -11.16 -20.83
CA LYS A 92 -10.17 -12.14 -20.00
C LYS A 92 -10.60 -11.55 -18.66
N THR A 93 -11.71 -12.04 -18.12
CA THR A 93 -12.05 -11.93 -16.69
C THR A 93 -11.95 -13.31 -16.05
N TRP A 94 -11.63 -13.38 -14.76
CA TRP A 94 -11.67 -14.63 -14.00
C TRP A 94 -12.38 -14.42 -12.66
N ASN A 95 -12.96 -15.52 -12.17
CA ASN A 95 -13.53 -15.65 -10.84
C ASN A 95 -13.39 -17.13 -10.45
N THR A 96 -12.60 -17.43 -9.42
CA THR A 96 -12.35 -18.82 -9.02
C THR A 96 -13.41 -19.40 -8.07
N GLY A 97 -14.41 -18.61 -7.62
CA GLY A 97 -15.52 -19.10 -6.80
C GLY A 97 -16.06 -18.08 -5.75
N PRO A 98 -16.90 -18.56 -4.80
CA PRO A 98 -17.50 -17.73 -3.74
C PRO A 98 -16.78 -17.72 -2.37
N LEU A 99 -15.73 -18.52 -2.18
CA LEU A 99 -14.91 -18.65 -0.97
C LEU A 99 -13.81 -17.57 -0.88
N LEU A 100 -13.18 -17.46 0.28
CA LEU A 100 -12.06 -16.51 0.50
C LEU A 100 -10.74 -16.93 -0.14
N SER A 101 -10.63 -18.20 -0.55
CA SER A 101 -9.58 -18.67 -1.45
C SER A 101 -9.81 -18.24 -2.90
N ASP A 102 -10.84 -17.42 -3.14
CA ASP A 102 -11.17 -17.00 -4.48
C ASP A 102 -10.57 -15.67 -4.86
N SER A 103 -10.25 -15.60 -6.14
CA SER A 103 -9.60 -14.49 -6.78
C SER A 103 -10.47 -14.10 -7.95
N CYS A 104 -10.71 -12.80 -8.03
CA CYS A 104 -11.46 -12.18 -9.11
C CYS A 104 -10.59 -11.12 -9.75
N GLY A 105 -10.72 -10.93 -11.05
CA GLY A 105 -10.00 -9.87 -11.73
C GLY A 105 -10.13 -9.93 -13.23
N TYR A 106 -9.32 -9.13 -13.90
CA TYR A 106 -9.28 -9.08 -15.35
C TYR A 106 -7.87 -8.84 -15.90
N ILE A 107 -7.67 -9.29 -17.14
CA ILE A 107 -6.53 -8.94 -17.99
C ILE A 107 -7.05 -8.00 -19.07
N ALA A 108 -6.42 -6.84 -19.22
CA ALA A 108 -6.69 -5.91 -20.30
C ALA A 108 -5.40 -5.47 -21.00
N LEU A 109 -5.50 -5.11 -22.26
CA LEU A 109 -4.44 -4.48 -23.03
C LEU A 109 -4.75 -2.99 -23.11
N SER A 110 -3.75 -2.14 -22.91
CA SER A 110 -3.85 -0.71 -23.19
C SER A 110 -3.07 -0.40 -24.46
N HIS A 111 -3.75 0.17 -25.45
CA HIS A 111 -3.17 0.48 -26.76
C HIS A 111 -2.90 1.98 -26.93
N ALA A 112 -2.07 2.32 -27.91
CA ALA A 112 -1.85 3.70 -28.32
C ALA A 112 -3.19 4.38 -28.69
N PRO A 113 -3.42 5.66 -28.34
CA PRO A 113 -2.45 6.64 -27.83
C PRO A 113 -2.11 6.54 -26.34
N SER A 114 -2.75 5.66 -25.57
CA SER A 114 -2.38 5.38 -24.17
C SER A 114 -1.08 4.58 -24.07
N ALA A 115 -0.50 4.51 -22.86
CA ALA A 115 0.70 3.72 -22.61
C ALA A 115 0.47 2.24 -22.93
N LYS A 116 1.36 1.64 -23.73
CA LYS A 116 1.31 0.24 -24.15
C LYS A 116 1.52 -0.70 -22.97
N ARG A 117 0.45 -1.28 -22.45
CA ARG A 117 0.47 -2.09 -21.22
C ARG A 117 -0.32 -3.39 -21.36
N ILE A 118 0.18 -4.46 -20.77
CA ILE A 118 -0.61 -5.65 -20.41
C ILE A 118 -0.94 -5.48 -18.93
N ILE A 119 -2.21 -5.28 -18.60
CA ILE A 119 -2.68 -4.93 -17.26
C ILE A 119 -3.34 -6.15 -16.64
N VAL A 120 -2.91 -6.52 -15.43
CA VAL A 120 -3.55 -7.54 -14.60
C VAL A 120 -4.06 -6.86 -13.34
N SER A 121 -5.39 -6.87 -13.16
CA SER A 121 -6.04 -6.18 -12.05
C SER A 121 -6.77 -7.17 -11.15
N PHE A 122 -6.34 -7.28 -9.90
CA PHE A 122 -6.87 -8.19 -8.89
C PHE A 122 -7.86 -7.45 -7.98
N ARG A 123 -9.07 -7.99 -7.88
CA ARG A 123 -10.13 -7.49 -7.03
C ARG A 123 -9.95 -7.98 -5.59
N GLY A 124 -10.27 -7.13 -4.61
CA GLY A 124 -10.45 -7.55 -3.22
C GLY A 124 -11.84 -8.13 -2.90
N THR A 125 -12.00 -8.60 -1.66
CA THR A 125 -13.28 -9.11 -1.16
C THR A 125 -14.25 -7.96 -0.86
N TYR A 126 -15.56 -8.15 -1.07
CA TYR A 126 -16.57 -7.13 -0.72
C TYR A 126 -16.79 -7.02 0.80
N SER A 127 -16.61 -8.13 1.54
CA SER A 127 -16.67 -8.16 3.01
C SER A 127 -15.26 -8.29 3.58
N ILE A 128 -14.58 -7.15 3.70
CA ILE A 128 -13.20 -7.08 4.21
C ILE A 128 -13.13 -7.54 5.67
N VAL A 129 -14.14 -7.20 6.48
CA VAL A 129 -14.26 -7.66 7.88
C VAL A 129 -14.32 -9.18 7.96
N ASN A 130 -15.19 -9.82 7.16
CA ASN A 130 -15.28 -11.28 7.14
C ASN A 130 -14.00 -11.88 6.56
N ALA A 131 -13.43 -11.28 5.52
CA ALA A 131 -12.17 -11.77 4.93
C ALA A 131 -11.04 -11.76 5.96
N ILE A 132 -10.97 -10.75 6.83
CA ILE A 132 -9.99 -10.63 7.90
C ILE A 132 -10.30 -11.59 9.06
N ALA A 133 -11.58 -11.79 9.40
CA ALA A 133 -11.99 -12.71 10.44
C ALA A 133 -11.80 -14.18 10.07
N ASP A 134 -12.07 -14.52 8.81
CA ASP A 134 -11.91 -15.85 8.24
C ASP A 134 -10.55 -16.03 7.56
N LEU A 135 -9.67 -15.01 7.60
CA LEU A 135 -8.31 -15.08 7.11
C LEU A 135 -7.68 -16.24 7.87
N SER A 136 -7.50 -17.37 7.19
CA SER A 136 -6.75 -18.47 7.75
C SER A 136 -5.31 -18.01 7.84
N VAL A 137 -4.98 -17.31 8.95
CA VAL A 137 -3.66 -16.78 9.30
C VAL A 137 -2.61 -17.87 9.45
N ALA A 138 -3.02 -19.13 9.27
CA ALA A 138 -2.16 -20.29 9.18
C ALA A 138 -1.07 -20.02 8.13
N PRO A 139 0.20 -19.91 8.56
CA PRO A 139 1.31 -19.78 7.63
C PRO A 139 1.47 -21.08 6.84
N GLN A 140 1.83 -20.95 5.56
CA GLN A 140 2.28 -22.07 4.75
C GLN A 140 3.71 -21.83 4.28
N VAL A 141 4.47 -22.90 4.05
CA VAL A 141 5.82 -22.79 3.48
C VAL A 141 5.71 -22.22 2.07
N TYR A 142 6.42 -21.11 1.82
CA TYR A 142 6.53 -20.53 0.50
C TYR A 142 7.66 -21.21 -0.28
N VAL A 143 7.35 -21.69 -1.48
CA VAL A 143 8.33 -22.28 -2.40
C VAL A 143 8.33 -21.45 -3.69
N PRO A 144 9.47 -20.86 -4.09
CA PRO A 144 9.59 -20.13 -5.34
C PRO A 144 9.10 -20.93 -6.55
N TYR A 145 8.24 -20.32 -7.37
CA TYR A 145 7.68 -20.93 -8.56
C TYR A 145 7.73 -19.98 -9.77
N PRO A 146 8.03 -20.48 -10.99
CA PRO A 146 8.46 -21.84 -11.29
C PRO A 146 9.83 -22.14 -10.69
N ASN A 147 10.01 -23.35 -10.17
CA ASN A 147 11.25 -23.75 -9.51
C ASN A 147 12.32 -24.08 -10.57
N GLY A 148 13.18 -23.10 -10.87
CA GLY A 148 14.33 -23.26 -11.76
C GLY A 148 15.64 -23.28 -10.98
N LYS A 149 16.48 -24.31 -11.19
CA LYS A 149 17.77 -24.44 -10.49
C LYS A 149 18.80 -23.36 -10.85
N ASP A 150 18.57 -22.64 -11.96
CA ASP A 150 19.53 -21.69 -12.55
C ASP A 150 19.18 -20.21 -12.30
N HIS A 151 18.22 -19.91 -11.42
CA HIS A 151 17.80 -18.53 -11.11
C HIS A 151 18.45 -18.01 -9.81
N PRO A 152 18.92 -16.74 -9.73
CA PRO A 152 19.51 -16.17 -8.50
C PRO A 152 18.55 -16.14 -7.30
N TYR A 153 17.25 -16.28 -7.56
CA TYR A 153 16.19 -16.35 -6.55
C TYR A 153 15.53 -17.74 -6.53
N ALA A 154 16.28 -18.82 -6.81
CA ALA A 154 15.73 -20.18 -6.84
C ALA A 154 15.32 -20.72 -5.45
N LYS A 155 15.69 -20.03 -4.35
CA LYS A 155 15.43 -20.48 -2.97
C LYS A 155 15.00 -19.32 -2.08
N CYS A 156 14.08 -19.64 -1.19
CA CYS A 156 13.58 -18.78 -0.12
C CYS A 156 13.63 -19.60 1.17
N ASP A 157 14.67 -19.43 1.96
CA ASP A 157 14.87 -20.24 3.17
C ASP A 157 14.01 -19.70 4.32
N ASN A 158 13.33 -20.59 5.04
CA ASN A 158 12.39 -20.26 6.14
C ASN A 158 11.24 -19.31 5.75
N CYS A 159 10.94 -19.19 4.46
CA CYS A 159 9.86 -18.33 4.01
C CYS A 159 8.50 -18.98 4.25
N THR A 160 7.62 -18.24 4.90
CA THR A 160 6.21 -18.61 5.01
C THR A 160 5.33 -17.50 4.44
N ALA A 161 4.31 -17.90 3.69
CA ALA A 161 3.29 -17.03 3.15
C ALA A 161 1.95 -17.30 3.83
N HIS A 162 1.06 -16.31 3.82
CA HIS A 162 -0.29 -16.47 4.31
C HIS A 162 -1.02 -17.61 3.56
N GLY A 163 -1.54 -18.60 4.30
CA GLY A 163 -2.31 -19.76 3.82
C GLY A 163 -3.30 -19.44 2.71
N GLY A 164 -4.26 -18.57 3.05
CA GLY A 164 -5.33 -18.11 2.16
C GLY A 164 -4.83 -17.43 0.89
N PHE A 165 -3.97 -16.40 1.00
CA PHE A 165 -3.48 -15.63 -0.15
C PHE A 165 -2.75 -16.49 -1.18
N MET A 166 -1.88 -17.40 -0.72
CA MET A 166 -1.21 -18.31 -1.66
C MET A 166 -2.21 -19.25 -2.32
N ARG A 167 -3.20 -19.78 -1.59
CA ARG A 167 -4.22 -20.65 -2.21
C ARG A 167 -5.01 -19.89 -3.28
N SER A 168 -5.38 -18.64 -3.02
CA SER A 168 -6.02 -17.77 -4.01
C SER A 168 -5.12 -17.57 -5.23
N TRP A 169 -3.82 -17.36 -5.03
CA TRP A 169 -2.87 -17.26 -6.12
C TRP A 169 -2.71 -18.58 -6.88
N GLU A 170 -2.57 -19.71 -6.21
CA GLU A 170 -2.44 -21.06 -6.79
C GLU A 170 -3.66 -21.43 -7.64
N ASN A 171 -4.87 -21.07 -7.20
CA ASN A 171 -6.11 -21.23 -7.96
C ASN A 171 -6.16 -20.29 -9.18
N THR A 172 -5.63 -19.06 -9.06
CA THR A 172 -5.63 -18.07 -10.16
C THR A 172 -4.60 -18.39 -11.23
N ARG A 173 -3.44 -18.91 -10.84
CA ARG A 173 -2.30 -19.17 -11.70
C ARG A 173 -2.66 -19.95 -12.98
N PRO A 174 -3.33 -21.12 -12.93
CA PRO A 174 -3.70 -21.85 -14.15
C PRO A 174 -4.70 -21.08 -15.02
N GLU A 175 -5.48 -20.17 -14.43
CA GLU A 175 -6.47 -19.37 -15.15
C GLU A 175 -5.87 -18.21 -15.94
N ILE A 176 -4.76 -17.60 -15.49
CA ILE A 176 -4.25 -16.36 -16.11
C ILE A 176 -2.90 -16.52 -16.80
N ILE A 177 -2.04 -17.46 -16.37
CA ILE A 177 -0.68 -17.58 -16.91
C ILE A 177 -0.67 -17.87 -18.42
N PRO A 178 -1.49 -18.78 -18.97
CA PRO A 178 -1.51 -19.04 -20.41
C PRO A 178 -1.88 -17.80 -21.22
N ASP A 179 -2.91 -17.07 -20.80
CA ASP A 179 -3.37 -15.84 -21.47
C ASP A 179 -2.32 -14.73 -21.41
N LEU A 180 -1.59 -14.60 -20.28
CA LEU A 180 -0.48 -13.66 -20.16
C LEU A 180 0.69 -14.01 -21.06
N ILE A 181 1.06 -15.29 -21.16
CA ILE A 181 2.11 -15.75 -22.07
C ILE A 181 1.73 -15.41 -23.52
N GLU A 182 0.48 -15.69 -23.92
CA GLU A 182 0.00 -15.34 -25.27
C GLU A 182 0.05 -13.83 -25.52
N ALA A 183 -0.45 -13.02 -24.58
CA ALA A 183 -0.43 -11.56 -24.67
C ALA A 183 1.01 -11.02 -24.78
N MET A 184 1.93 -11.50 -23.95
CA MET A 184 3.34 -11.06 -23.96
C MET A 184 4.08 -11.49 -25.24
N MET A 185 3.76 -12.65 -25.81
CA MET A 185 4.31 -13.06 -27.11
C MET A 185 3.76 -12.20 -28.26
N LYS A 186 2.48 -11.84 -28.21
CA LYS A 186 1.82 -11.02 -29.22
C LYS A 186 2.24 -9.54 -29.14
N TYR A 187 2.52 -9.05 -27.94
CA TYR A 187 2.83 -7.66 -27.64
C TYR A 187 4.14 -7.53 -26.85
N PRO A 188 5.31 -7.86 -27.47
CA PRO A 188 6.59 -7.90 -26.76
C PRO A 188 7.10 -6.52 -26.32
N ASP A 189 6.55 -5.43 -26.87
CA ASP A 189 6.88 -4.05 -26.50
C ASP A 189 5.96 -3.47 -25.41
N TYR A 190 5.01 -4.25 -24.88
CA TYR A 190 4.08 -3.79 -23.85
C TYR A 190 4.64 -4.02 -22.46
N GLN A 191 4.46 -3.05 -21.57
CA GLN A 191 4.85 -3.19 -20.16
C GLN A 191 3.82 -4.04 -19.42
N LEU A 192 4.27 -5.06 -18.69
CA LEU A 192 3.41 -5.79 -17.76
C LEU A 192 3.15 -4.91 -16.52
N VAL A 193 1.90 -4.55 -16.28
CA VAL A 193 1.45 -3.78 -15.12
C VAL A 193 0.51 -4.63 -14.30
N VAL A 194 0.75 -4.68 -12.99
CA VAL A 194 -0.05 -5.46 -12.06
C VAL A 194 -0.59 -4.53 -10.98
N THR A 195 -1.90 -4.61 -10.72
CA THR A 195 -2.52 -3.84 -9.64
C THR A 195 -3.49 -4.70 -8.84
N GLY A 196 -3.68 -4.36 -7.57
CA GLY A 196 -4.60 -5.06 -6.70
C GLY A 196 -4.94 -4.25 -5.46
N HIS A 197 -6.17 -4.39 -4.98
CA HIS A 197 -6.65 -3.71 -3.78
C HIS A 197 -7.04 -4.73 -2.70
N SER A 198 -6.76 -4.43 -1.44
CA SER A 198 -7.11 -5.30 -0.29
C SER A 198 -6.52 -6.71 -0.46
N LEU A 199 -7.34 -7.76 -0.28
CA LEU A 199 -7.00 -9.15 -0.60
C LEU A 199 -6.39 -9.30 -2.01
N GLY A 200 -6.92 -8.55 -2.99
CA GLY A 200 -6.39 -8.56 -4.36
C GLY A 200 -4.96 -8.02 -4.44
N GLY A 201 -4.58 -7.09 -3.56
CA GLY A 201 -3.20 -6.64 -3.40
C GLY A 201 -2.27 -7.77 -2.96
N ALA A 202 -2.68 -8.58 -1.99
CA ALA A 202 -1.88 -9.72 -1.53
C ALA A 202 -1.68 -10.79 -2.62
N VAL A 203 -2.73 -11.08 -3.40
CA VAL A 203 -2.65 -12.00 -4.53
C VAL A 203 -1.78 -11.41 -5.65
N ALA A 204 -1.89 -10.11 -5.91
CA ALA A 204 -1.03 -9.39 -6.84
C ALA A 204 0.46 -9.45 -6.43
N ALA A 205 0.76 -9.33 -5.13
CA ALA A 205 2.10 -9.44 -4.58
C ALA A 205 2.71 -10.82 -4.86
N LEU A 206 2.01 -11.89 -4.45
CA LEU A 206 2.46 -13.28 -4.62
C LEU A 206 2.56 -13.65 -6.10
N GLY A 207 1.59 -13.23 -6.93
CA GLY A 207 1.63 -13.45 -8.37
C GLY A 207 2.77 -12.73 -9.07
N SER A 208 3.03 -11.48 -8.70
CA SER A 208 4.13 -10.69 -9.27
C SER A 208 5.50 -11.21 -8.86
N LEU A 209 5.63 -11.77 -7.66
CA LEU A 209 6.83 -12.48 -7.24
C LEU A 209 7.13 -13.63 -8.22
N GLU A 210 6.14 -14.43 -8.59
CA GLU A 210 6.31 -15.49 -9.59
C GLU A 210 6.56 -14.97 -11.01
N PHE A 211 5.94 -13.84 -11.39
CA PHE A 211 6.24 -13.19 -12.66
C PHE A 211 7.72 -12.80 -12.73
N LYS A 212 8.29 -12.21 -11.67
CA LYS A 212 9.74 -11.92 -11.60
C LYS A 212 10.58 -13.20 -11.71
N LEU A 213 10.17 -14.29 -11.05
CA LEU A 213 10.89 -15.58 -11.11
C LEU A 213 10.85 -16.25 -12.49
N ARG A 214 9.86 -15.92 -13.34
CA ARG A 214 9.81 -16.32 -14.75
C ARG A 214 10.74 -15.50 -15.64
N GLY A 215 11.41 -14.49 -15.09
CA GLY A 215 12.20 -13.52 -15.85
C GLY A 215 11.36 -12.40 -16.48
N TRP A 216 10.09 -12.23 -16.07
CA TRP A 216 9.30 -11.08 -16.50
C TRP A 216 9.65 -9.84 -15.68
N ASN A 217 9.23 -8.67 -16.17
CA ASN A 217 9.46 -7.40 -15.49
C ASN A 217 8.14 -6.65 -15.21
N PRO A 218 7.31 -7.15 -14.28
CA PRO A 218 6.09 -6.47 -13.86
C PRO A 218 6.40 -5.15 -13.16
N HIS A 219 5.58 -4.14 -13.43
CA HIS A 219 5.48 -2.90 -12.67
C HIS A 219 4.23 -2.99 -11.78
N VAL A 220 4.43 -3.02 -10.47
CA VAL A 220 3.37 -3.40 -9.53
C VAL A 220 2.98 -2.25 -8.63
N THR A 221 1.68 -2.03 -8.48
CA THR A 221 1.12 -1.10 -7.49
C THR A 221 -0.04 -1.76 -6.79
N THR A 222 0.03 -1.87 -5.47
CA THR A 222 -1.08 -2.38 -4.66
C THR A 222 -1.63 -1.29 -3.76
N PHE A 223 -2.89 -1.42 -3.37
CA PHE A 223 -3.60 -0.47 -2.51
C PHE A 223 -4.16 -1.22 -1.31
N GLY A 224 -3.81 -0.82 -0.09
CA GLY A 224 -4.28 -1.48 1.13
C GLY A 224 -3.84 -2.94 1.22
N GLU A 225 -2.65 -3.26 0.71
CA GLU A 225 -2.13 -4.62 0.71
C GLU A 225 -1.78 -5.08 2.14
N PRO A 226 -2.38 -6.19 2.64
CA PRO A 226 -2.03 -6.78 3.93
C PRO A 226 -0.65 -7.47 3.88
N ARG A 227 -0.09 -7.77 5.05
CA ARG A 227 1.15 -8.55 5.18
C ARG A 227 0.97 -9.94 4.58
N ILE A 228 1.85 -10.30 3.66
CA ILE A 228 1.73 -11.53 2.87
C ILE A 228 2.46 -12.74 3.46
N GLY A 229 3.34 -12.53 4.45
CA GLY A 229 4.11 -13.61 5.08
C GLY A 229 5.09 -13.12 6.14
N ASN A 230 6.04 -13.98 6.48
CA ASN A 230 7.00 -13.72 7.54
C ASN A 230 8.18 -12.83 7.14
N GLN A 231 9.06 -12.52 8.10
CA GLN A 231 10.26 -11.72 7.86
C GLN A 231 11.11 -12.28 6.71
N ALA A 232 11.31 -13.61 6.67
CA ALA A 232 12.11 -14.24 5.62
C ALA A 232 11.49 -14.04 4.23
N LEU A 233 10.15 -14.11 4.12
CA LEU A 233 9.48 -13.80 2.86
C LEU A 233 9.57 -12.31 2.51
N ALA A 234 9.44 -11.41 3.49
CA ALA A 234 9.56 -9.96 3.26
C ALA A 234 10.97 -9.58 2.76
N ASP A 235 12.02 -10.10 3.39
CA ASP A 235 13.41 -9.89 2.98
C ASP A 235 13.69 -10.45 1.59
N TYR A 236 13.13 -11.63 1.30
CA TYR A 236 13.21 -12.23 -0.03
C TYR A 236 12.49 -11.39 -1.08
N PHE A 237 11.31 -10.85 -0.75
CA PHE A 237 10.55 -9.98 -1.63
C PHE A 237 11.33 -8.71 -1.98
N ASP A 238 11.87 -8.03 -0.96
CA ASP A 238 12.71 -6.85 -1.10
C ASP A 238 13.93 -7.14 -1.98
N LYS A 239 14.55 -8.30 -1.81
CA LYS A 239 15.67 -8.75 -2.65
C LYS A 239 15.26 -8.99 -4.11
N VAL A 240 14.13 -9.66 -4.37
CA VAL A 240 13.67 -9.97 -5.74
C VAL A 240 13.29 -8.71 -6.52
N PHE A 241 12.66 -7.75 -5.85
CA PHE A 241 12.25 -6.48 -6.46
C PHE A 241 13.31 -5.36 -6.33
N GLY A 242 14.39 -5.58 -5.58
CA GLY A 242 15.45 -4.58 -5.41
C GLY A 242 15.00 -3.37 -4.60
N LEU A 243 14.17 -3.57 -3.57
CA LEU A 243 13.55 -2.53 -2.75
C LEU A 243 14.44 -2.04 -1.60
N ASN A 244 15.77 -2.17 -1.74
CA ASN A 244 16.72 -1.88 -0.66
C ASN A 244 16.50 -0.47 -0.08
N SER A 245 16.35 -0.46 1.25
CA SER A 245 15.78 0.60 2.08
C SER A 245 16.60 1.89 2.21
N THR A 246 17.51 2.16 1.29
CA THR A 246 18.41 3.31 1.38
C THR A 246 18.08 4.34 0.31
N VAL A 247 17.75 5.54 0.78
CA VAL A 247 17.81 6.79 0.02
C VAL A 247 19.05 6.75 -0.89
N PRO A 248 18.91 6.80 -2.22
CA PRO A 248 20.09 7.00 -3.06
C PRO A 248 20.72 8.31 -2.60
N SER A 249 21.98 8.25 -2.16
CA SER A 249 22.73 9.41 -1.64
C SER A 249 22.87 10.56 -2.64
N ASN A 250 22.45 10.34 -3.89
CA ASN A 250 22.42 11.29 -4.99
C ASN A 250 21.02 11.44 -5.63
N ALA A 251 19.94 11.12 -4.91
CA ALA A 251 18.57 11.34 -5.38
C ALA A 251 18.27 12.85 -5.43
N GLY A 252 18.73 13.50 -6.50
CA GLY A 252 18.28 14.83 -6.86
C GLY A 252 16.77 14.87 -7.08
N LEU A 253 16.20 16.08 -6.97
CA LEU A 253 14.83 16.40 -7.37
C LEU A 253 14.56 15.86 -8.78
N GLY A 254 13.81 14.75 -8.89
CA GLY A 254 13.45 14.13 -10.17
C GLY A 254 13.81 12.66 -10.34
N TYR A 255 14.46 12.03 -9.36
CA TYR A 255 14.47 10.56 -9.30
C TYR A 255 13.14 10.09 -8.73
N ASP A 256 12.16 9.93 -9.62
CA ASP A 256 11.08 8.98 -9.38
C ASP A 256 11.76 7.69 -8.97
N LEU A 257 11.53 7.28 -7.74
CA LEU A 257 11.95 5.97 -7.27
C LEU A 257 11.24 5.01 -8.23
N HIS A 258 11.94 4.56 -9.28
CA HIS A 258 11.50 3.58 -10.27
C HIS A 258 11.38 2.23 -9.56
N LEU A 259 10.55 2.20 -8.54
CA LEU A 259 10.24 1.07 -7.71
C LEU A 259 9.43 0.13 -8.61
N PRO A 260 9.96 -1.06 -8.91
CA PRO A 260 9.19 -2.05 -9.65
C PRO A 260 8.00 -2.59 -8.84
N TYR A 261 7.97 -2.29 -7.52
CA TYR A 261 6.89 -2.62 -6.62
C TYR A 261 6.55 -1.45 -5.69
N ARG A 262 5.29 -1.06 -5.63
CA ARG A 262 4.77 0.05 -4.83
C ARG A 262 3.58 -0.42 -4.00
N ARG A 263 3.63 -0.33 -2.67
CA ARG A 263 2.47 -0.51 -1.80
C ARG A 263 1.93 0.86 -1.41
N VAL A 264 0.75 1.20 -1.87
CA VAL A 264 0.05 2.41 -1.45
C VAL A 264 -0.74 2.11 -0.19
N THR A 265 -0.45 2.85 0.87
CA THR A 265 -1.11 2.77 2.18
C THR A 265 -1.81 4.09 2.47
N HIS A 266 -2.84 4.06 3.30
CA HIS A 266 -3.64 5.22 3.66
C HIS A 266 -3.74 5.31 5.19
N THR A 267 -3.67 6.52 5.73
CA THR A 267 -3.87 6.75 7.18
C THR A 267 -5.21 6.17 7.63
N ASN A 268 -5.25 5.57 8.81
CA ASN A 268 -6.41 4.87 9.31
C ASN A 268 -6.87 3.61 8.54
N ASP A 269 -6.14 3.14 7.53
CA ASP A 269 -6.38 1.82 6.95
C ASP A 269 -5.70 0.72 7.80
N PRO A 270 -6.47 -0.15 8.48
CA PRO A 270 -5.89 -1.20 9.32
C PRO A 270 -5.39 -2.42 8.52
N VAL A 271 -5.76 -2.57 7.25
CA VAL A 271 -5.49 -3.81 6.49
C VAL A 271 -4.01 -4.02 6.20
N PRO A 272 -3.22 -2.99 5.82
CA PRO A 272 -1.77 -3.13 5.70
C PRO A 272 -1.06 -3.57 6.99
N LEU A 273 -1.70 -3.36 8.14
CA LEU A 273 -1.21 -3.74 9.46
C LEU A 273 -1.67 -5.15 9.89
N LEU A 274 -2.25 -5.93 8.98
CA LEU A 274 -2.73 -7.28 9.24
C LEU A 274 -2.10 -8.31 8.29
N PRO A 275 -1.89 -9.57 8.72
CA PRO A 275 -1.99 -10.05 10.10
C PRO A 275 -0.94 -9.41 11.02
N PRO A 276 -1.14 -9.40 12.36
CA PRO A 276 -0.25 -8.71 13.29
C PRO A 276 1.15 -9.37 13.40
N PRO A 277 2.18 -8.63 13.85
CA PRO A 277 3.53 -9.17 14.02
C PRO A 277 3.65 -10.32 15.03
N SER A 278 2.72 -10.41 15.98
CA SER A 278 2.62 -11.50 16.98
C SER A 278 2.36 -12.87 16.35
N LEU A 279 1.85 -12.90 15.11
CA LEU A 279 1.67 -14.11 14.30
C LEU A 279 2.84 -14.35 13.32
N ASP A 280 3.99 -13.70 13.55
CA ASP A 280 5.20 -13.76 12.71
C ASP A 280 5.04 -13.12 11.31
N TYR A 281 4.03 -12.27 11.08
CA TYR A 281 3.87 -11.56 9.80
C TYR A 281 4.64 -10.24 9.78
N ARG A 282 5.21 -9.87 8.62
CA ARG A 282 6.00 -8.64 8.44
C ARG A 282 5.66 -7.96 7.12
N MET A 283 5.80 -6.63 7.10
CA MET A 283 5.70 -5.83 5.87
C MET A 283 7.01 -5.95 5.10
N HIS A 284 6.92 -5.93 3.77
CA HIS A 284 8.07 -5.66 2.91
C HIS A 284 8.12 -4.17 2.55
N SER A 285 9.25 -3.73 1.98
CA SER A 285 9.51 -2.33 1.61
C SER A 285 8.68 -1.86 0.40
N GLY A 286 8.84 -0.60 0.00
CA GLY A 286 8.19 -0.01 -1.19
C GLY A 286 6.89 0.75 -0.89
N GLU A 287 6.72 1.22 0.35
CA GLU A 287 5.52 1.95 0.76
C GLU A 287 5.48 3.39 0.21
N ILE A 288 4.31 3.78 -0.27
CA ILE A 288 3.90 5.16 -0.54
C ILE A 288 2.68 5.45 0.31
N PHE A 289 2.82 6.34 1.29
CA PHE A 289 1.80 6.59 2.30
C PHE A 289 1.00 7.86 2.00
N ILE A 290 -0.33 7.73 2.04
CA ILE A 290 -1.30 8.84 1.94
C ILE A 290 -1.65 9.30 3.36
N THR A 291 -1.27 10.53 3.70
CA THR A 291 -1.48 11.08 5.05
C THR A 291 -2.82 11.80 5.23
N LYS A 292 -3.50 12.14 4.14
CA LYS A 292 -4.80 12.81 4.22
C LYS A 292 -5.89 11.77 4.41
N VAL A 293 -6.74 11.98 5.43
CA VAL A 293 -7.87 11.09 5.76
C VAL A 293 -8.96 11.09 4.69
N ASP A 294 -9.24 12.27 4.10
CA ASP A 294 -10.31 12.44 3.11
C ASP A 294 -9.82 12.32 1.66
N VAL A 295 -10.62 11.69 0.81
CA VAL A 295 -10.40 11.66 -0.64
C VAL A 295 -11.05 12.85 -1.37
N PRO A 296 -10.42 13.40 -2.43
CA PRO A 296 -9.12 13.01 -2.99
C PRO A 296 -7.92 13.64 -2.25
N PRO A 297 -6.76 12.96 -2.18
CA PRO A 297 -5.50 13.54 -1.73
C PRO A 297 -4.90 14.48 -2.76
N ALA A 298 -4.11 15.45 -2.31
CA ALA A 298 -3.19 16.22 -3.12
C ALA A 298 -1.82 15.53 -3.16
N ILE A 299 -0.97 15.91 -4.12
CA ILE A 299 0.39 15.38 -4.24
C ILE A 299 1.23 15.57 -2.96
N THR A 300 1.00 16.66 -2.23
CA THR A 300 1.66 16.96 -0.95
C THR A 300 1.25 16.04 0.20
N ASP A 301 0.15 15.32 0.03
CA ASP A 301 -0.37 14.36 1.01
C ASP A 301 0.22 12.96 0.82
N LEU A 302 1.08 12.77 -0.19
CA LEU A 302 1.78 11.52 -0.44
C LEU A 302 3.25 11.62 -0.07
N ARG A 303 3.76 10.56 0.57
CA ARG A 303 5.18 10.42 0.89
C ARG A 303 5.70 9.05 0.55
N VAL A 304 6.95 8.98 0.12
CA VAL A 304 7.69 7.73 -0.01
C VAL A 304 8.29 7.35 1.35
N CYS A 305 8.13 6.09 1.71
CA CYS A 305 8.57 5.51 2.98
C CYS A 305 9.80 4.64 2.77
N TYR A 306 10.73 4.68 3.72
CA TYR A 306 11.99 3.95 3.60
C TYR A 306 11.97 2.66 4.40
N GLY A 307 12.20 1.56 3.70
CA GLY A 307 12.20 0.24 4.30
C GLY A 307 10.81 -0.27 4.68
N PRO A 308 10.75 -1.35 5.48
CA PRO A 308 9.49 -2.01 5.83
C PRO A 308 8.77 -1.39 7.03
N THR A 309 9.44 -0.55 7.84
CA THR A 309 8.93 -0.03 9.13
C THR A 309 9.33 1.43 9.33
N ASP A 310 8.99 2.30 8.37
CA ASP A 310 9.25 3.74 8.50
C ASP A 310 8.28 4.37 9.52
N PRO A 311 8.77 4.91 10.65
CA PRO A 311 7.93 5.46 11.73
C PRO A 311 7.24 6.76 11.35
N THR A 312 7.44 7.28 10.14
CA THR A 312 6.72 8.44 9.60
C THR A 312 5.60 8.04 8.63
N CYS A 313 5.34 6.74 8.51
CA CYS A 313 4.33 6.16 7.62
C CYS A 313 3.39 5.25 8.42
N ILE A 314 2.75 4.25 7.78
CA ILE A 314 1.71 3.45 8.43
C ILE A 314 2.19 2.71 9.70
N SER A 315 3.50 2.47 9.84
CA SER A 315 4.04 1.77 11.01
C SER A 315 3.92 2.58 12.31
N GLU A 316 3.79 3.90 12.25
CA GLU A 316 3.50 4.74 13.42
C GLU A 316 2.17 4.35 14.07
N GLU A 317 1.19 4.00 13.25
CA GLU A 317 -0.17 3.71 13.70
C GLU A 317 -0.31 2.25 14.22
N GLU A 318 0.71 1.40 14.07
CA GLU A 318 0.63 -0.05 14.33
C GLU A 318 0.17 -0.39 15.75
N GLN A 319 0.79 0.21 16.77
CA GLN A 319 0.50 -0.14 18.16
C GLN A 319 -0.93 0.24 18.55
N GLU A 320 -1.37 1.43 18.14
CA GLU A 320 -2.73 1.89 18.43
C GLU A 320 -3.77 1.06 17.69
N TYR A 321 -3.51 0.68 16.44
CA TYR A 321 -4.42 -0.17 15.66
C TYR A 321 -4.49 -1.59 16.17
N VAL A 322 -3.37 -2.22 16.51
CA VAL A 322 -3.36 -3.58 17.08
C VAL A 322 -4.21 -3.61 18.34
N ARG A 323 -4.13 -2.58 19.19
CA ARG A 323 -5.00 -2.45 20.38
C ARG A 323 -6.48 -2.32 20.00
N LYS A 324 -6.83 -1.40 19.09
CA LYS A 324 -8.22 -1.23 18.62
C LYS A 324 -8.80 -2.51 17.98
N LEU A 325 -7.98 -3.25 17.24
CA LEU A 325 -8.38 -4.51 16.62
C LEU A 325 -8.53 -5.63 17.63
N GLN A 326 -7.67 -5.73 18.66
CA GLN A 326 -7.86 -6.68 19.76
C GLN A 326 -9.17 -6.42 20.51
N ASP A 327 -9.50 -5.15 20.75
CA ASP A 327 -10.76 -4.75 21.38
C ASP A 327 -11.97 -5.09 20.49
N ALA A 328 -11.85 -4.90 19.17
CA ALA A 328 -12.92 -5.14 18.19
C ALA A 328 -13.07 -6.61 17.74
N LEU A 329 -12.01 -7.41 17.83
CA LEU A 329 -11.91 -8.79 17.34
C LEU A 329 -11.38 -9.71 18.46
N PRO A 330 -12.25 -10.18 19.38
CA PRO A 330 -11.84 -10.94 20.58
C PRO A 330 -11.13 -12.28 20.32
N TRP A 331 -11.11 -12.75 19.06
CA TRP A 331 -10.43 -13.97 18.62
C TRP A 331 -8.96 -13.74 18.20
N MET A 332 -8.53 -12.49 18.06
CA MET A 332 -7.14 -12.15 17.75
C MET A 332 -6.26 -12.44 18.98
N PRO A 333 -5.14 -13.17 18.86
CA PRO A 333 -4.33 -13.52 20.01
C PRO A 333 -3.80 -12.26 20.69
N SER A 334 -4.07 -12.16 22.00
CA SER A 334 -3.40 -11.20 22.88
C SER A 334 -1.91 -11.49 22.83
N GLY A 335 -1.09 -10.47 22.55
CA GLY A 335 0.35 -10.58 22.79
C GLY A 335 0.60 -10.96 24.25
N MET A 336 1.73 -11.64 24.52
CA MET A 336 2.21 -11.93 25.87
C MET A 336 2.00 -10.72 26.81
N PRO A 337 1.57 -10.93 28.06
CA PRO A 337 1.51 -9.83 29.01
C PRO A 337 2.93 -9.33 29.26
N ASP A 338 3.13 -8.02 29.16
CA ASP A 338 4.33 -7.38 29.69
C ASP A 338 4.42 -7.74 31.19
N ASP A 339 5.50 -8.43 31.56
CA ASP A 339 5.91 -8.67 32.94
C ASP A 339 6.36 -7.33 33.56
N ASP A 340 5.39 -6.49 33.91
CA ASP A 340 5.59 -5.38 34.84
C ASP A 340 4.27 -5.05 35.58
N GLN A 341 3.68 -6.07 36.22
CA GLN A 341 2.64 -5.84 37.23
C GLN A 341 3.28 -5.40 38.54
N SER A 342 3.39 -4.09 38.71
CA SER A 342 3.32 -3.48 40.04
C SER A 342 1.93 -3.76 40.62
N PRO A 343 1.78 -4.22 41.88
CA PRO A 343 0.46 -4.48 42.45
C PRO A 343 -0.26 -3.14 42.68
N LEU A 344 -1.37 -2.92 41.97
CA LEU A 344 -2.25 -1.76 42.19
C LEU A 344 -3.22 -2.04 43.34
N ASP A 345 -3.26 -1.10 44.28
CA ASP A 345 -4.18 -1.03 45.42
C ASP A 345 -5.66 -1.08 44.98
N PRO A 346 -6.53 -1.84 45.68
CA PRO A 346 -7.92 -1.99 45.31
C PRO A 346 -8.79 -0.91 45.96
N GLU A 347 -8.58 0.36 45.63
CA GLU A 347 -9.46 1.45 46.08
C GLU A 347 -9.46 2.59 45.04
N ASN A 348 -10.21 2.40 43.95
CA ASN A 348 -10.85 3.43 43.12
C ASN A 348 -11.56 2.75 41.93
N ALA A 349 -12.55 1.94 42.23
CA ALA A 349 -13.57 1.58 41.24
C ALA A 349 -14.59 2.73 41.24
N ASP A 350 -14.41 3.69 40.33
CA ASP A 350 -15.45 4.58 39.79
C ASP A 350 -14.77 5.58 38.83
N SER A 351 -14.34 5.07 37.68
CA SER A 351 -14.23 5.90 36.48
C SER A 351 -14.96 5.15 35.38
N GLU A 352 -16.10 5.67 34.97
CA GLU A 352 -16.74 5.30 33.70
C GLU A 352 -15.67 5.45 32.60
N VAL A 353 -15.12 4.32 32.17
CA VAL A 353 -14.40 4.28 30.90
C VAL A 353 -15.49 4.36 29.86
N ASP A 354 -15.61 5.51 29.22
CA ASP A 354 -16.44 5.71 28.05
C ASP A 354 -15.83 4.89 26.89
N THR A 355 -16.03 3.57 26.92
CA THR A 355 -15.75 2.70 25.79
C THR A 355 -16.86 2.93 24.78
N GLU A 356 -16.76 4.02 24.01
CA GLU A 356 -17.41 4.07 22.71
C GLU A 356 -16.93 2.85 21.92
N MET A 357 -17.82 1.86 21.80
CA MET A 357 -17.51 0.58 21.18
C MET A 357 -17.37 0.81 19.67
N VAL A 358 -16.16 1.15 19.23
CA VAL A 358 -15.83 1.37 17.81
C VAL A 358 -16.27 0.14 17.04
N LYS A 359 -17.18 0.33 16.08
CA LYS A 359 -17.74 -0.82 15.39
C LYS A 359 -16.68 -1.34 14.41
N PRO A 360 -16.45 -2.66 14.32
CA PRO A 360 -15.35 -3.20 13.52
C PRO A 360 -15.35 -2.72 12.07
N TRP A 361 -16.52 -2.48 11.47
CA TRP A 361 -16.63 -1.99 10.09
C TRP A 361 -16.22 -0.52 9.91
N GLU A 362 -16.30 0.31 10.96
CA GLU A 362 -15.91 1.72 10.91
C GLU A 362 -14.40 1.87 10.72
N LEU A 363 -13.62 0.92 11.23
CA LEU A 363 -12.17 0.82 11.02
C LEU A 363 -11.80 0.56 9.55
N PHE A 364 -12.72 0.04 8.73
CA PHE A 364 -12.42 -0.31 7.33
C PHE A 364 -12.97 0.70 6.32
N PHE A 365 -13.48 1.87 6.75
CA PHE A 365 -13.88 2.91 5.81
C PHE A 365 -12.69 3.45 5.03
N SER A 366 -11.62 3.82 5.74
CA SER A 366 -10.37 4.32 5.14
C SER A 366 -9.67 3.28 4.26
N HIS A 367 -9.91 1.99 4.53
CA HIS A 367 -9.42 0.91 3.68
C HIS A 367 -9.96 0.96 2.24
N ARG A 368 -10.97 1.78 1.94
CA ARG A 368 -11.49 1.95 0.57
C ARG A 368 -11.09 3.26 -0.06
N ASP A 369 -10.48 4.17 0.69
CA ASP A 369 -10.31 5.56 0.30
C ASP A 369 -8.89 5.75 -0.27
N TYR A 370 -8.72 5.35 -1.53
CA TYR A 370 -7.45 5.42 -2.29
C TYR A 370 -7.63 6.31 -3.52
N PHE A 371 -7.38 7.61 -3.37
CA PHE A 371 -7.71 8.69 -4.33
C PHE A 371 -9.20 8.97 -4.53
N HIS A 372 -10.00 7.91 -4.51
CA HIS A 372 -11.45 7.92 -4.42
C HIS A 372 -11.87 6.66 -3.66
N ARG A 373 -13.17 6.52 -3.40
CA ARG A 373 -13.69 5.32 -2.75
C ARG A 373 -13.73 4.14 -3.73
N VAL A 374 -12.74 3.27 -3.63
CA VAL A 374 -12.59 2.04 -4.40
C VAL A 374 -13.60 0.98 -3.92
N GLY A 375 -14.03 0.10 -4.82
CA GLY A 375 -14.78 -1.11 -4.52
C GLY A 375 -16.27 -1.08 -4.83
N ILE A 376 -16.75 -0.10 -5.60
CA ILE A 376 -18.19 0.08 -5.85
C ILE A 376 -18.59 -0.40 -7.26
N CYS A 377 -17.69 -0.42 -8.25
CA CYS A 377 -18.05 -0.64 -9.67
C CYS A 377 -19.30 0.18 -10.05
N PHE A 378 -19.29 1.46 -9.69
CA PHE A 378 -20.26 2.42 -10.18
C PHE A 378 -19.50 3.66 -10.63
N PRO A 379 -20.04 4.43 -11.60
CA PRO A 379 -19.42 5.68 -11.97
C PRO A 379 -19.39 6.55 -10.72
N ASN A 380 -18.25 7.18 -10.46
CA ASN A 380 -18.08 8.05 -9.31
C ASN A 380 -19.10 9.21 -9.41
N ILE A 381 -20.27 9.07 -8.77
CA ILE A 381 -21.37 10.07 -8.80
C ILE A 381 -20.94 11.37 -8.07
N PHE A 382 -19.75 11.36 -7.48
CA PHE A 382 -19.18 12.42 -6.67
C PHE A 382 -17.78 12.79 -7.16
N GLY A 383 -17.64 13.38 -8.36
CA GLY A 383 -16.32 13.78 -8.84
C GLY A 383 -16.19 14.49 -10.19
N SER A 384 -16.83 15.65 -10.35
CA SER A 384 -16.25 16.90 -10.91
C SER A 384 -17.36 17.96 -10.88
N PRO A 385 -17.14 19.18 -10.34
CA PRO A 385 -18.16 20.22 -10.34
C PRO A 385 -18.28 20.80 -11.75
N ASP A 386 -18.96 20.10 -12.66
CA ASP A 386 -19.47 20.75 -13.85
C ASP A 386 -20.63 21.66 -13.43
N LYS A 387 -20.54 22.93 -13.82
CA LYS A 387 -21.40 24.02 -13.32
C LYS A 387 -22.84 23.96 -13.85
N SER A 388 -23.31 22.86 -14.41
CA SER A 388 -24.61 22.84 -15.11
C SER A 388 -25.67 21.85 -14.65
N ASP A 389 -25.38 20.77 -13.91
CA ASP A 389 -26.45 19.79 -13.61
C ASP A 389 -26.91 19.76 -12.15
N LYS A 390 -27.90 20.61 -11.87
CA LYS A 390 -28.78 20.48 -10.71
C LYS A 390 -29.71 19.27 -10.93
N LYS A 391 -29.29 18.08 -10.46
CA LYS A 391 -30.13 17.03 -9.82
C LYS A 391 -29.30 15.75 -9.60
N SER A 392 -28.57 15.69 -8.50
CA SER A 392 -28.04 14.41 -8.00
C SER A 392 -29.20 13.54 -7.48
N PRO A 393 -29.33 12.27 -7.88
CA PRO A 393 -30.40 11.37 -7.46
C PRO A 393 -30.08 10.73 -6.10
N TRP A 394 -29.82 11.54 -5.07
CA TRP A 394 -29.53 11.10 -3.70
C TRP A 394 -30.60 10.14 -3.13
N TRP A 395 -31.86 10.30 -3.53
CA TRP A 395 -32.97 9.47 -3.03
C TRP A 395 -32.96 8.02 -3.54
N LYS A 396 -32.23 7.70 -4.63
CA LYS A 396 -32.17 6.35 -5.20
C LYS A 396 -31.15 5.42 -4.53
N LEU A 397 -30.19 5.95 -3.77
CA LEU A 397 -29.12 5.18 -3.12
C LEU A 397 -29.28 5.02 -1.60
N LYS A 398 -30.46 5.34 -1.04
CA LYS A 398 -30.71 5.34 0.42
C LYS A 398 -30.48 3.97 1.10
N TRP A 399 -30.46 2.87 0.34
CA TRP A 399 -30.19 1.52 0.86
C TRP A 399 -28.69 1.14 0.90
N LEU A 400 -27.80 1.91 0.27
CA LEU A 400 -26.35 1.61 0.21
C LEU A 400 -25.55 2.24 1.36
N PHE A 401 -26.14 3.17 2.12
CA PHE A 401 -25.49 3.89 3.21
C PHE A 401 -26.41 4.02 4.44
N PRO A 402 -26.56 2.98 5.28
CA PRO A 402 -27.28 3.12 6.54
C PRO A 402 -26.38 3.87 7.54
N GLY A 403 -26.65 5.14 7.81
CA GLY A 403 -25.94 5.91 8.85
C GLY A 403 -25.93 7.43 8.72
N HIS A 404 -26.31 8.00 7.57
CA HIS A 404 -26.33 9.47 7.37
C HIS A 404 -27.66 10.12 7.77
N ASP A 405 -28.20 9.77 8.93
CA ASP A 405 -29.31 10.52 9.54
C ASP A 405 -28.82 11.04 10.90
N ASN A 406 -28.00 12.11 10.88
CA ASN A 406 -27.85 13.14 11.92
C ASN A 406 -26.61 14.03 11.62
N LEU A 407 -26.78 14.97 10.69
CA LEU A 407 -26.07 16.26 10.66
C LEU A 407 -27.01 17.31 10.06
#